data_AF-A0A2H0P4J0-F1
#
_entry.id   AF-A0A2H0P4J0-F1
#
_cell.length_a   1.000
_cell.length_b   1.000
_cell.length_c   1.000
_cell.angle_alpha   90.00
_cell.angle_beta   90.00
_cell.angle_gamma   90.00
#
_symmetry.space_group_name_H-M   'P 1'
#
loop_
_entity.id
_entity.type
_entity.pdbx_description
1 polymer ?
#
loop_
_entity_poly.entity_id
_entity_poly.type
_entity_poly.pdbx_seq_one_letter_code
_entity_poly.pdbx_strand_id
1 'polypeptide(L)'
;MGSSPPSAAYNDMQEGLPLIQGNADIVNRVSAPRLWTSTITKTCNINDILVSVRAPVGEVFISHHHACIGRGMCAIKSKKGTSLPYLFQSLLCMESQWIKLSQGSTFTAINSNDLKDLKIQMPDDYAEQEKIADILSAMDGEL
;
A
#
# COMPACT_ATOMS: atom_id res chain seq x y z
N MET A 1 9.21 5.63 -10.34
CA MET A 1 9.44 5.70 -8.88
C MET A 1 9.45 7.16 -8.46
N GLY A 2 8.81 7.52 -7.35
CA GLY A 2 8.80 8.90 -6.84
C GLY A 2 9.93 9.13 -5.83
N SER A 3 10.45 10.35 -5.75
CA SER A 3 11.34 10.76 -4.66
C SER A 3 10.52 11.06 -3.40
N SER A 4 11.08 10.79 -2.22
CA SER A 4 10.52 11.31 -0.97
C SER A 4 10.65 12.84 -1.00
N PRO A 5 9.72 13.56 -0.38
CA PRO A 5 9.92 14.98 -0.09
C PRO A 5 11.18 15.18 0.77
N PRO A 6 11.83 16.36 0.68
CA PRO A 6 12.97 16.67 1.53
C PRO A 6 12.52 16.82 2.99
N SER A 7 13.31 16.32 3.95
CA SER A 7 12.97 16.39 5.39
C SER A 7 12.83 17.82 5.92
N ALA A 8 13.51 18.79 5.30
CA ALA A 8 13.36 20.21 5.62
C ALA A 8 11.94 20.75 5.37
N ALA A 9 11.13 20.06 4.55
CA ALA A 9 9.75 20.43 4.27
C ALA A 9 8.74 19.68 5.16
N TYR A 10 9.18 18.89 6.14
CA TYR A 10 8.30 18.18 7.05
C TYR A 10 7.86 19.10 8.19
N ASN A 11 6.63 18.94 8.65
CA ASN A 11 6.07 19.75 9.73
C ASN A 11 4.99 18.99 10.50
N ASP A 12 4.68 19.47 11.70
CA ASP A 12 3.56 19.05 12.56
C ASP A 12 2.41 20.08 12.58
N MET A 13 2.58 21.21 11.88
CA MET A 13 1.60 22.30 11.73
C MET A 13 0.49 22.02 10.71
N GLN A 14 0.47 20.82 10.13
CA GLN A 14 -0.48 20.39 9.10
C GLN A 14 -0.41 21.18 7.79
N GLU A 15 0.76 21.75 7.48
CA GLU A 15 0.96 22.47 6.23
C GLU A 15 1.21 21.52 5.07
N GLY A 16 0.37 21.62 4.03
CA GLY A 16 0.45 20.82 2.82
C GLY A 16 -0.34 19.51 2.94
N LEU A 17 0.29 18.37 2.63
CA LEU A 17 -0.36 17.05 2.69
C LEU A 17 0.20 16.20 3.84
N PRO A 18 -0.62 15.33 4.45
CA PRO A 18 -0.11 14.31 5.35
C PRO A 18 0.96 13.45 4.66
N LEU A 19 1.94 13.00 5.43
CA LEU A 19 3.09 12.26 4.92
C LEU A 19 3.07 10.83 5.46
N ILE A 20 3.04 9.85 4.54
CA ILE A 20 3.13 8.43 4.84
C ILE A 20 4.48 7.91 4.33
N GLN A 21 5.44 7.73 5.23
CA GLN A 21 6.81 7.33 4.86
C GLN A 21 7.05 5.83 4.86
N GLY A 22 6.34 5.13 5.74
CA GLY A 22 6.48 3.71 5.99
C GLY A 22 5.55 3.25 7.11
N ASN A 23 5.83 2.09 7.67
CA ASN A 23 4.98 1.42 8.64
C ASN A 23 4.71 2.20 9.91
N ALA A 24 5.62 3.08 10.32
CA ALA A 24 5.42 3.89 11.51
C ALA A 24 4.24 4.87 11.37
N ASP A 25 3.75 5.07 10.14
CA ASP A 25 2.60 5.90 9.79
C ASP A 25 1.36 5.05 9.44
N ILE A 26 1.34 3.79 9.90
CA ILE A 26 0.27 2.82 9.68
C ILE A 26 -0.19 2.24 11.04
N VAL A 27 -1.50 2.12 11.23
CA VAL A 27 -2.11 1.44 12.38
C VAL A 27 -3.20 0.51 11.86
N ASN A 28 -3.20 -0.76 12.27
CA ASN A 28 -4.20 -1.76 11.86
C ASN A 28 -4.40 -1.82 10.34
N ARG A 29 -3.29 -1.82 9.57
CA ARG A 29 -3.25 -1.80 8.10
C ARG A 29 -3.93 -0.60 7.43
N VAL A 30 -4.09 0.50 8.15
CA VAL A 30 -4.68 1.74 7.65
C VAL A 30 -3.70 2.89 7.84
N SER A 31 -3.67 3.83 6.89
CA SER A 31 -2.82 5.02 7.02
C SER A 31 -3.22 5.89 8.22
N ALA A 32 -2.23 6.21 9.05
CA ALA A 32 -2.31 7.04 10.24
C ALA A 32 -1.08 7.98 10.28
N PRO A 33 -1.01 8.97 9.37
CA PRO A 33 0.14 9.85 9.23
C PRO A 33 0.34 10.70 10.50
N ARG A 34 1.60 10.84 10.92
CA ARG A 34 2.00 11.63 12.10
C ARG A 34 2.61 12.99 11.75
N LEU A 35 2.97 13.17 10.48
CA LEU A 35 3.65 14.36 9.95
C LEU A 35 2.96 14.82 8.67
N TRP A 36 3.24 16.06 8.28
CA TRP A 36 2.85 16.67 7.02
C TRP A 36 4.07 17.13 6.25
N THR A 37 3.88 17.43 4.96
CA THR A 37 4.88 18.06 4.14
C THR A 37 4.29 19.16 3.25
N SER A 38 4.99 20.29 3.20
CA SER A 38 4.66 21.40 2.30
C SER A 38 5.15 21.17 0.86
N THR A 39 6.03 20.19 0.64
CA THR A 39 6.53 19.82 -0.69
C THR A 39 5.91 18.50 -1.14
N ILE A 40 5.10 18.54 -2.20
CA ILE A 40 4.39 17.37 -2.71
C ILE A 40 5.21 16.73 -3.82
N THR A 41 5.57 15.45 -3.67
CA THR A 41 6.31 14.70 -4.70
C THR A 41 5.45 13.64 -5.37
N LYS A 42 5.01 12.63 -4.62
CA LYS A 42 4.10 11.57 -5.07
C LYS A 42 2.99 11.41 -4.07
N THR A 43 1.77 11.29 -4.56
CA THR A 43 0.57 11.21 -3.72
C THR A 43 -0.14 9.87 -3.86
N CYS A 44 -0.93 9.56 -2.84
CA CYS A 44 -1.98 8.55 -2.86
C CYS A 44 -3.33 9.23 -2.56
N ASN A 45 -4.40 8.58 -2.96
CA ASN A 45 -5.76 8.99 -2.66
C ASN A 45 -6.36 8.13 -1.55
N ILE A 46 -7.47 8.60 -1.00
CA ILE A 46 -8.31 7.77 -0.13
C ILE A 46 -8.71 6.52 -0.92
N ASN A 47 -8.66 5.37 -0.27
CA ASN A 47 -8.90 4.03 -0.80
C ASN A 47 -7.84 3.48 -1.78
N ASP A 48 -6.74 4.19 -2.03
CA ASP A 48 -5.60 3.57 -2.70
C ASP A 48 -4.99 2.50 -1.79
N ILE A 49 -4.57 1.37 -2.37
CA ILE A 49 -3.81 0.34 -1.66
C ILE A 49 -2.36 0.81 -1.56
N LEU A 50 -1.77 0.71 -0.38
CA LEU A 50 -0.36 1.01 -0.15
C LEU A 50 0.39 -0.29 0.12
N VAL A 51 1.58 -0.43 -0.46
CA VAL A 51 2.47 -1.56 -0.20
C VAL A 51 3.82 -1.03 0.30
N SER A 52 4.33 -1.58 1.40
CA SER A 52 5.68 -1.29 1.87
C SER A 52 6.70 -1.90 0.90
N VAL A 53 7.61 -1.08 0.39
CA VAL A 53 8.65 -1.50 -0.56
C VAL A 53 10.04 -1.56 0.07
N ARG A 54 10.14 -1.26 1.37
CA ARG A 54 11.35 -1.34 2.20
C ARG A 54 11.02 -2.01 3.52
N ALA A 55 12.03 -2.61 4.15
CA ALA A 55 11.87 -3.46 5.33
C ALA A 55 10.98 -2.84 6.44
N PRO A 56 10.02 -3.62 6.99
CA PRO A 56 9.58 -4.94 6.51
C PRO A 56 8.86 -4.80 5.16
N VAL A 57 9.30 -5.59 4.18
CA VAL A 57 8.89 -5.43 2.79
C VAL A 57 7.61 -6.22 2.54
N GLY A 58 6.68 -5.61 1.81
CA GLY A 58 5.51 -6.29 1.30
C GLY A 58 4.30 -6.25 2.22
N GLU A 59 4.25 -5.37 3.22
CA GLU A 59 3.01 -5.22 3.96
C GLU A 59 2.01 -4.36 3.18
N VAL A 60 0.76 -4.80 3.19
CA VAL A 60 -0.35 -4.22 2.43
C VAL A 60 -1.28 -3.45 3.37
N PHE A 61 -1.63 -2.24 2.96
CA PHE A 61 -2.42 -1.29 3.73
C PHE A 61 -3.45 -0.56 2.85
N ILE A 62 -4.45 0.07 3.47
CA ILE A 62 -5.38 0.98 2.80
C ILE A 62 -5.09 2.42 3.23
N SER A 63 -5.09 3.34 2.26
CA SER A 63 -5.01 4.76 2.59
C SER A 63 -6.38 5.32 2.97
N HIS A 64 -6.51 5.88 4.17
CA HIS A 64 -7.67 6.71 4.57
C HIS A 64 -7.45 8.21 4.31
N HIS A 65 -6.31 8.56 3.71
CA HIS A 65 -5.88 9.94 3.56
C HIS A 65 -5.50 10.21 2.10
N HIS A 66 -5.82 11.41 1.61
CA HIS A 66 -5.10 11.97 0.48
C HIS A 66 -3.75 12.49 0.99
N ALA A 67 -2.67 11.80 0.68
CA ALA A 67 -1.39 11.98 1.36
C ALA A 67 -0.20 11.91 0.40
N CYS A 68 0.88 12.61 0.74
CA CYS A 68 2.18 12.42 0.12
C CYS A 68 2.80 11.11 0.64
N ILE A 69 3.37 10.31 -0.25
CA ILE A 69 4.01 9.04 0.10
C ILE A 69 5.53 9.11 -0.06
N GLY A 70 6.24 8.54 0.90
CA GLY A 70 7.70 8.42 0.87
C GLY A 70 8.18 7.27 -0.02
N ARG A 71 9.51 7.19 -0.20
CA ARG A 71 10.21 6.13 -0.95
C ARG A 71 9.98 4.72 -0.40
N GLY A 72 9.55 4.59 0.85
CA GLY A 72 9.23 3.31 1.48
C GLY A 72 7.87 2.75 1.09
N MET A 73 7.04 3.52 0.37
CA MET A 73 5.66 3.15 0.04
C MET A 73 5.40 3.20 -1.46
N CYS A 74 4.59 2.27 -1.93
CA CYS A 74 4.06 2.25 -3.28
C CYS A 74 2.53 2.26 -3.24
N ALA A 75 1.90 3.25 -3.88
CA ALA A 75 0.46 3.25 -4.07
C ALA A 75 0.07 2.45 -5.32
N ILE A 76 -0.86 1.52 -5.15
CA ILE A 76 -1.52 0.72 -6.18
C ILE A 76 -2.96 1.23 -6.31
N LYS A 77 -3.31 1.64 -7.52
CA LYS A 77 -4.66 2.13 -7.85
C LYS A 77 -5.44 1.02 -8.53
N SER A 78 -6.66 0.77 -8.07
CA SER A 78 -7.58 -0.13 -8.76
C SER A 78 -7.93 0.44 -10.14
N LYS A 79 -8.10 -0.45 -11.12
CA LYS A 79 -8.60 -0.08 -12.44
C LYS A 79 -10.13 -0.24 -12.45
N LYS A 80 -10.78 0.41 -13.41
CA LYS A 80 -12.22 0.21 -13.63
C LYS A 80 -12.50 -1.28 -13.87
N GLY A 81 -13.50 -1.83 -13.19
CA GLY A 81 -13.85 -3.26 -13.24
C GLY A 81 -13.08 -4.13 -12.23
N THR A 82 -12.24 -3.55 -11.39
CA THR A 82 -11.57 -4.25 -10.29
C THR A 82 -12.19 -3.86 -8.96
N SER A 83 -12.67 -4.85 -8.22
CA SER A 83 -13.07 -4.71 -6.82
C SER A 83 -11.84 -4.42 -5.97
N LEU A 84 -11.87 -3.30 -5.25
CA LEU A 84 -10.78 -2.89 -4.36
C LEU A 84 -10.58 -3.90 -3.21
N PRO A 85 -11.65 -4.36 -2.49
CA PRO A 85 -11.51 -5.42 -1.50
C PRO A 85 -10.88 -6.69 -2.05
N TYR A 86 -11.25 -7.12 -3.26
CA TYR A 86 -10.66 -8.30 -3.89
C TYR A 86 -9.18 -8.13 -4.17
N LEU A 87 -8.79 -6.99 -4.74
CA LEU A 87 -7.40 -6.68 -5.01
C LEU A 87 -6.58 -6.61 -3.71
N PHE A 88 -7.16 -6.04 -2.65
CA PHE A 88 -6.53 -5.98 -1.33
C PHE A 88 -6.30 -7.39 -0.76
N GLN A 89 -7.31 -8.25 -0.75
CA GLN A 89 -7.18 -9.64 -0.29
C GLN A 89 -6.17 -10.44 -1.14
N SER A 90 -6.18 -10.22 -2.45
CA SER A 90 -5.22 -10.87 -3.36
C SER A 90 -3.78 -10.50 -3.04
N LEU A 91 -3.52 -9.22 -2.73
CA LEU A 91 -2.20 -8.75 -2.32
C LEU A 91 -1.84 -9.23 -0.92
N LEU A 92 -2.79 -9.29 0.01
CA LEU A 92 -2.57 -9.83 1.35
C LEU A 92 -2.13 -11.30 1.33
N CYS A 93 -2.74 -12.12 0.48
CA CYS A 93 -2.31 -13.51 0.30
C CYS A 93 -0.86 -13.63 -0.20
N MET A 94 -0.34 -12.59 -0.87
CA MET A 94 1.02 -12.55 -1.42
C MET A 94 2.08 -12.08 -0.40
N GLU A 95 1.70 -11.50 0.76
CA GLU A 95 2.66 -11.00 1.76
C GLU A 95 3.68 -12.09 2.17
N SER A 96 3.18 -13.31 2.39
CA SER A 96 4.03 -14.45 2.74
C SER A 96 5.08 -14.80 1.68
N GLN A 97 4.79 -14.53 0.40
CA GLN A 97 5.71 -14.75 -0.72
C GLN A 97 6.77 -13.65 -0.77
N TRP A 98 6.39 -12.41 -0.48
CA TRP A 98 7.31 -11.27 -0.47
C TRP A 98 8.32 -11.36 0.69
N ILE A 99 7.88 -11.85 1.85
CA ILE A 99 8.79 -12.16 2.97
C ILE A 99 9.85 -13.18 2.54
N LYS A 100 9.45 -14.27 1.86
CA LYS A 100 10.39 -15.30 1.36
C LYS A 100 11.37 -14.74 0.31
N LEU A 101 10.89 -13.90 -0.60
CA LEU A 101 11.73 -13.21 -1.60
C LEU A 101 12.76 -12.29 -0.94
N SER A 102 12.38 -11.59 0.14
CA SER A 102 13.28 -10.69 0.88
C SER A 102 14.37 -11.42 1.67
N GLN A 103 14.11 -12.64 2.15
CA GLN A 103 15.06 -13.43 2.95
C GLN A 103 16.13 -14.13 2.10
N GLY A 104 15.83 -14.44 0.84
CA GLY A 104 16.74 -15.17 -0.07
C GLY A 104 17.65 -14.32 -0.94
N SER A 105 17.51 -12.98 -0.91
CA SER A 105 18.31 -12.07 -1.72
C SER A 105 18.98 -11.01 -0.85
N THR A 106 20.13 -10.49 -1.28
CA THR A 106 20.77 -9.32 -0.66
C THR A 106 19.95 -8.02 -0.83
N PHE A 107 18.81 -8.08 -1.54
CA PHE A 107 17.92 -6.96 -1.79
C PHE A 107 16.84 -6.86 -0.71
N THR A 108 16.95 -5.80 0.10
CA THR A 108 16.02 -5.44 1.19
C THR A 108 14.84 -4.58 0.72
N ALA A 109 14.56 -4.55 -0.59
CA ALA A 109 13.54 -3.69 -1.19
C ALA A 109 12.91 -4.29 -2.45
N ILE A 110 11.60 -4.07 -2.62
CA ILE A 110 10.84 -4.36 -3.84
C ILE A 110 10.75 -3.07 -4.66
N ASN A 111 10.94 -3.12 -5.96
CA ASN A 111 10.80 -1.95 -6.83
C ASN A 111 9.43 -1.93 -7.55
N SER A 112 9.11 -0.83 -8.23
CA SER A 112 7.81 -0.69 -8.90
C SER A 112 7.62 -1.63 -10.11
N ASN A 113 8.70 -2.17 -10.70
CA ASN A 113 8.60 -3.14 -11.79
C ASN A 113 8.25 -4.52 -11.24
N ASP A 114 8.87 -4.93 -10.14
CA ASP A 114 8.53 -6.19 -9.45
C ASP A 114 7.02 -6.26 -9.15
N LEU A 115 6.44 -5.15 -8.65
CA LEU A 115 4.99 -5.05 -8.40
C LEU A 115 4.13 -5.08 -9.67
N LYS A 116 4.65 -4.60 -10.81
CA LYS A 116 3.93 -4.61 -12.09
C LYS A 116 3.96 -5.99 -12.75
N ASP A 117 4.99 -6.77 -12.48
CA ASP A 117 5.17 -8.11 -13.04
C ASP A 117 4.41 -9.17 -12.23
N LEU A 118 3.83 -8.78 -11.08
CA LEU A 118 2.93 -9.64 -10.31
C LEU A 118 1.71 -10.05 -11.13
N LYS A 119 1.47 -11.36 -11.16
CA LYS A 119 0.30 -11.95 -11.81
C LYS A 119 -0.74 -12.26 -10.74
N ILE A 120 -1.82 -11.50 -10.74
CA ILE A 120 -3.00 -11.73 -9.90
C ILE A 120 -4.07 -12.37 -10.79
N GLN A 121 -4.62 -13.51 -10.36
CA GLN A 121 -5.82 -14.05 -11.00
C GLN A 121 -6.97 -13.12 -10.67
N MET A 122 -7.66 -12.62 -11.70
CA MET A 122 -8.75 -11.67 -11.54
C MET A 122 -9.96 -12.20 -12.31
N PRO A 123 -11.05 -12.61 -11.64
CA PRO A 123 -12.30 -12.92 -12.29
C PRO A 123 -12.80 -11.71 -13.09
N ASP A 124 -13.35 -11.92 -14.28
CA ASP A 124 -13.89 -10.81 -15.09
C ASP A 124 -15.20 -10.23 -14.49
N ASP A 125 -15.94 -11.05 -13.74
CA ASP A 125 -17.18 -10.66 -13.08
C ASP A 125 -16.90 -9.89 -11.78
N TYR A 126 -17.37 -8.64 -11.72
CA TYR A 126 -17.17 -7.77 -10.56
C TYR A 126 -17.92 -8.27 -9.30
N ALA A 127 -19.12 -8.85 -9.46
CA ALA A 127 -19.88 -9.38 -8.34
C ALA A 127 -19.26 -10.67 -7.78
N GLU A 128 -18.61 -11.47 -8.62
CA GLU A 128 -17.79 -12.60 -8.18
C GLU A 128 -16.59 -12.11 -7.35
N GLN A 129 -15.88 -11.08 -7.82
CA GLN A 129 -14.77 -10.49 -7.06
C GLN A 129 -15.22 -10.01 -5.67
N GLU A 130 -16.36 -9.30 -5.57
CA GLU A 130 -16.90 -8.85 -4.29
C GLU A 130 -17.25 -10.01 -3.37
N LYS A 131 -17.95 -11.04 -3.85
CA LYS A 131 -18.30 -12.21 -3.04
C LYS A 131 -17.08 -12.93 -2.48
N ILE A 132 -16.03 -13.09 -3.29
CA ILE A 132 -14.79 -13.71 -2.83
C ILE A 132 -14.15 -12.84 -1.74
N ALA A 133 -14.08 -11.53 -1.97
CA ALA A 133 -13.50 -10.61 -1.00
C ALA A 133 -14.26 -10.61 0.34
N ASP A 134 -15.60 -10.65 0.30
CA ASP A 134 -16.46 -10.70 1.48
C ASP A 134 -16.20 -11.96 2.32
N ILE A 135 -16.12 -13.13 1.66
CA ILE A 135 -15.85 -14.40 2.34
C ILE A 135 -14.47 -14.36 3.02
N LEU A 136 -13.44 -13.93 2.29
CA LEU A 136 -12.08 -13.86 2.84
C LEU A 136 -11.99 -12.86 4.00
N SER A 137 -12.60 -11.68 3.85
CA SER A 137 -12.59 -10.64 4.88
C SER A 137 -13.36 -11.06 6.12
N ALA A 138 -14.47 -11.80 5.97
CA ALA A 138 -15.20 -12.37 7.09
C ALA A 138 -14.36 -13.39 7.86
N MET A 139 -13.57 -14.22 7.16
CA MET A 139 -12.65 -15.16 7.82
C MET A 139 -11.53 -14.46 8.58
N ASP A 140 -10.99 -13.35 8.05
CA ASP A 140 -9.95 -12.58 8.73
C ASP A 140 -10.44 -11.94 10.04
N GLY A 141 -11.74 -11.65 10.15
CA GLY A 141 -12.34 -11.07 11.36
C GLY A 141 -12.61 -12.07 12.50
N GLU A 142 -12.51 -13.37 12.25
CA GLU A 142 -12.76 -14.44 13.22
C GLU A 142 -11.48 -14.92 13.95
N LEU A 143 -10.32 -14.33 13.66
CA LEU A 143 -9.00 -14.65 14.24
C LEU A 143 -8.57 -13.63 15.32
#